data_AF-A0A8X7UTW6-F1
#
_entry.id   AF-A0A8X7UTW6-F1
#
_cell.length_a   1.000
_cell.length_b   1.000
_cell.length_c   1.000
_cell.angle_alpha   90.00
_cell.angle_beta   90.00
_cell.angle_gamma   90.00
#
_symmetry.space_group_name_H-M   'P 1'
#
loop_
_entity.id
_entity.type
_entity.pdbx_description
1 polymer ?
#
loop_
_entity_poly.entity_id
_entity_poly.type
_entity_poly.pdbx_seq_one_letter_code
_entity_poly.pdbx_strand_id
1 'polypeptide(L)'
;MAEALIDDPVYVAVSTDVSESRLTLTWALRHLQPKKLYLLHVHQPISINPTSSGLEQSEIDAIQESELTSSYEILLKYRDICVVEGILEQDVDISYSLANNVGEGIVELIYENNIKKLIMGAAADSHNSEDMVNITSRKFDYVTKHAPHCCKIWLVGNGNLIHTREGRFDRRGSPHPSSESLTSLQGLDSALVPYEEAVRGEHDNVSHALSSPEDQSARGFETMYYEEQRRGLEIEERRIKAEEDLRAEIENMKGIQKELEEQLYIDCPRQFEMFQKERDEAMKTTVELLRLLNLDNSESASHSPSSSFQRSVSNEPPPYFLCPITQEVMREPSVAADGHTYEAEALREWLDNGHDTSPMTNLKLAHRNLVPNHPLRSAIREWLQGHS
;
A
#
# COMPACT_ATOMS: atom_id res chain seq x y z
N MET A 1 -36.89 16.95 11.97
CA MET A 1 -35.90 16.44 11.00
C MET A 1 -34.52 16.79 11.55
N ALA A 2 -34.06 16.23 12.67
CA ALA A 2 -33.58 14.85 12.90
C ALA A 2 -32.37 14.53 11.99
N GLU A 3 -31.19 14.85 12.53
CA GLU A 3 -29.81 14.49 12.19
C GLU A 3 -29.56 13.80 10.84
N ALA A 4 -28.94 14.54 9.91
CA ALA A 4 -28.01 13.94 8.97
C ALA A 4 -26.83 13.40 9.80
N LEU A 5 -26.90 12.11 10.15
CA LEU A 5 -25.85 11.32 10.80
C LEU A 5 -24.56 11.44 9.97
N ILE A 6 -23.66 12.32 10.40
CA ILE A 6 -22.29 12.30 9.92
C ILE A 6 -21.65 11.08 10.58
N ASP A 7 -21.47 10.04 9.77
CA ASP A 7 -20.83 8.79 10.14
C ASP A 7 -19.30 9.01 10.22
N ASP A 8 -18.89 10.02 11.01
CA ASP A 8 -17.50 10.41 11.13
C ASP A 8 -16.68 9.22 11.65
N PRO A 9 -15.56 8.88 11.00
CA PRO A 9 -14.72 7.76 11.37
C PRO A 9 -14.21 7.91 12.82
N VAL A 10 -13.97 6.76 13.44
CA VAL A 10 -13.46 6.68 14.80
C VAL A 10 -12.00 6.28 14.78
N TYR A 11 -11.17 7.06 15.45
CA TYR A 11 -9.74 6.81 15.52
C TYR A 11 -9.36 6.29 16.90
N VAL A 12 -8.58 5.20 16.96
CA VAL A 12 -8.13 4.58 18.21
C VAL A 12 -6.61 4.57 18.23
N ALA A 13 -6.02 5.29 19.19
CA ALA A 13 -4.58 5.24 19.44
C ALA A 13 -4.19 3.91 20.09
N VAL A 14 -3.22 3.23 19.49
CA VAL A 14 -2.72 1.92 19.93
C VAL A 14 -1.21 1.92 20.16
N SER A 15 -0.77 1.23 21.22
CA SER A 15 0.63 1.02 21.56
C SER A 15 1.17 -0.26 20.91
N THR A 16 2.49 -0.45 20.96
CA THR A 16 3.14 -1.71 20.57
C THR A 16 2.76 -2.87 21.51
N ASP A 17 2.22 -2.59 22.69
CA ASP A 17 1.67 -3.60 23.59
C ASP A 17 0.19 -3.87 23.28
N VAL A 18 -0.05 -4.95 22.53
CA VAL A 18 -1.40 -5.41 22.18
C VAL A 18 -2.28 -5.62 23.40
N SER A 19 -1.71 -6.11 24.51
CA SER A 19 -2.50 -6.39 25.72
C SER A 19 -3.05 -5.12 26.36
N GLU A 20 -2.27 -4.04 26.33
CA GLU A 20 -2.60 -2.73 26.89
C GLU A 20 -3.73 -2.06 26.11
N SER A 21 -3.61 -1.99 24.78
CA SER A 21 -4.58 -1.24 23.97
C SER A 21 -5.79 -2.08 23.56
N ARG A 22 -5.75 -3.41 23.72
CA ARG A 22 -6.90 -4.28 23.40
C ARG A 22 -8.17 -3.86 24.13
N LEU A 23 -8.08 -3.53 25.43
CA LEU A 23 -9.26 -3.12 26.19
C LEU A 23 -9.81 -1.76 25.72
N THR A 24 -8.92 -0.84 25.33
CA THR A 24 -9.28 0.46 24.73
C THR A 24 -10.01 0.26 23.39
N LEU A 25 -9.47 -0.59 22.53
CA LEU A 25 -10.05 -0.94 21.24
C LEU A 25 -11.42 -1.61 21.40
N THR A 26 -11.52 -2.64 22.24
CA THR A 26 -12.79 -3.32 22.52
C THR A 26 -13.83 -2.36 23.11
N TRP A 27 -13.42 -1.40 23.96
CA TRP A 27 -14.32 -0.38 24.46
C TRP A 27 -14.90 0.48 23.33
N ALA A 28 -14.04 0.96 22.42
CA ALA A 28 -14.46 1.78 21.29
C ALA A 28 -15.46 1.04 20.39
N LEU A 29 -15.17 -0.21 20.06
CA LEU A 29 -16.04 -1.04 19.21
C LEU A 29 -17.42 -1.25 19.82
N ARG A 30 -17.49 -1.56 21.12
CA ARG A 30 -18.76 -1.84 21.81
C ARG A 30 -19.62 -0.62 22.04
N HIS A 31 -19.01 0.52 22.36
CA HIS A 31 -19.74 1.72 22.80
C HIS A 31 -20.00 2.72 21.67
N LEU A 32 -19.14 2.78 20.66
CA LEU A 32 -19.27 3.73 19.55
C LEU A 32 -19.81 3.08 18.27
N GLN A 33 -19.70 1.75 18.15
CA GLN A 33 -20.16 0.97 16.99
C GLN A 33 -19.79 1.62 15.65
N PRO A 34 -18.49 1.93 15.44
CA PRO A 34 -18.07 2.70 14.28
C PRO A 34 -18.29 1.90 12.99
N LYS A 35 -18.77 2.56 11.93
CA LYS A 35 -18.78 1.97 10.59
C LYS A 35 -17.42 2.02 9.90
N LYS A 36 -16.58 2.98 10.29
CA LYS A 36 -15.20 3.11 9.83
C LYS A 36 -14.28 3.40 11.00
N LEU A 37 -13.21 2.62 11.11
CA LEU A 37 -12.23 2.69 12.19
C LEU A 37 -10.83 2.97 11.61
N TYR A 38 -10.07 3.81 12.31
CA TYR A 38 -8.65 4.01 12.05
C TYR A 38 -7.82 3.63 13.27
N LEU A 39 -6.84 2.76 13.07
CA LEU A 39 -5.81 2.44 14.07
C LEU A 39 -4.68 3.47 13.94
N LEU A 40 -4.49 4.26 14.99
CA LEU A 40 -3.44 5.28 15.08
C LEU A 40 -2.23 4.74 15.82
N HIS A 41 -1.06 4.84 15.21
CA HIS A 41 0.20 4.49 15.85
C HIS A 41 1.25 5.58 15.66
N VAL A 42 1.95 5.92 16.74
CA VAL A 42 3.13 6.78 16.68
C VAL A 42 4.34 5.90 16.93
N HIS A 43 5.15 5.69 15.90
CA HIS A 43 6.40 4.98 16.02
C HIS A 43 7.46 5.96 16.55
N GLN A 44 8.02 5.64 17.72
CA GLN A 44 9.07 6.40 18.35
C GLN A 44 10.42 5.73 18.05
N PRO A 45 11.28 6.32 17.21
CA PRO A 45 12.54 5.69 16.83
C PRO A 45 13.43 5.44 18.05
N ILE A 46 14.13 4.30 18.09
CA ILE A 46 15.17 4.10 19.12
C ILE A 46 16.24 5.16 18.96
N SER A 47 16.52 5.88 20.04
CA SER A 47 17.69 6.74 20.14
C SER A 47 18.96 5.88 20.30
N ILE A 48 19.51 5.36 19.19
CA ILE A 48 20.80 4.67 19.17
C ILE A 48 21.91 5.70 18.97
N ASN A 49 22.80 5.83 19.95
CA ASN A 49 24.01 6.64 19.79
C ASN A 49 25.11 5.79 19.13
N PRO A 50 25.58 6.15 17.91
CA PRO A 50 26.57 5.36 17.18
C PRO A 50 27.89 5.21 17.95
N THR A 51 28.33 6.27 18.62
CA THR A 51 29.63 6.29 19.31
C THR A 51 29.68 5.37 20.52
N SER A 52 28.55 5.16 21.21
CA SER A 52 28.48 4.31 22.39
C SER A 52 28.08 2.86 22.08
N SER A 53 27.43 2.61 20.95
CA SER A 53 26.98 1.27 20.55
C SER A 53 28.06 0.47 19.82
N GLY A 54 29.05 1.15 19.21
CA GLY A 54 30.09 0.50 18.40
C GLY A 54 29.56 -0.11 17.10
N LEU A 55 28.33 0.26 16.71
CA LEU A 55 27.65 -0.19 15.52
C LEU A 55 27.93 0.75 14.34
N GLU A 56 28.03 0.19 13.15
CA GLU A 56 28.08 0.95 11.91
C GLU A 56 26.69 1.53 11.57
N GLN A 57 26.67 2.61 10.77
CA GLN A 57 25.41 3.27 10.40
C GLN A 57 24.43 2.31 9.70
N SER A 58 24.93 1.40 8.87
CA SER A 58 24.13 0.36 8.20
C SER A 58 23.45 -0.60 9.17
N GLU A 59 24.10 -0.92 10.30
CA GLU A 59 23.53 -1.77 11.34
C GLU A 59 22.43 -1.01 12.11
N ILE A 60 22.64 0.28 12.37
CA ILE A 60 21.64 1.15 12.99
C ILE A 60 20.39 1.27 12.11
N ASP A 61 20.59 1.51 10.81
CA ASP A 61 19.50 1.62 9.84
C ASP A 61 18.69 0.31 9.76
N ALA A 62 19.38 -0.84 9.73
CA ALA A 62 18.73 -2.16 9.73
C ALA A 62 17.93 -2.43 11.02
N ILE A 63 18.42 -1.98 12.18
CA ILE A 63 17.70 -2.10 13.45
C ILE A 63 16.43 -1.24 13.43
N GLN A 64 16.53 0.01 12.96
CA GLN A 64 15.38 0.90 12.86
C GLN A 64 14.32 0.37 11.87
N GLU A 65 14.75 -0.17 10.73
CA GLU A 65 13.85 -0.80 9.75
C GLU A 65 13.15 -2.04 10.30
N SER A 66 13.88 -2.88 11.05
CA SER A 66 13.33 -4.05 11.74
C SER A 66 12.28 -3.67 12.79
N GLU A 67 12.50 -2.59 13.54
CA GLU A 67 11.52 -2.09 14.50
C GLU A 67 10.27 -1.50 13.85
N LEU A 68 10.45 -0.77 12.74
CA LEU A 68 9.33 -0.23 11.98
C LEU A 68 8.46 -1.38 11.43
N THR A 69 9.12 -2.42 10.89
CA THR A 69 8.46 -3.65 10.42
C THR A 69 7.69 -4.32 11.55
N SER A 70 8.31 -4.49 12.71
CA SER A 70 7.68 -5.09 13.89
C SER A 70 6.46 -4.29 14.37
N SER A 71 6.54 -2.96 14.33
CA SER A 71 5.45 -2.06 14.68
C SER A 71 4.26 -2.23 13.72
N TYR A 72 4.53 -2.37 12.42
CA TYR A 72 3.50 -2.63 11.42
C TYR A 72 2.83 -4.00 11.60
N GLU A 73 3.60 -5.06 11.90
CA GLU A 73 3.03 -6.38 12.21
C GLU A 73 2.10 -6.35 13.43
N ILE A 74 2.40 -5.51 14.43
CA ILE A 74 1.52 -5.30 15.59
C ILE A 74 0.21 -4.63 15.17
N LEU A 75 0.24 -3.68 14.24
CA LEU A 75 -0.97 -3.02 13.72
C LEU A 75 -1.88 -3.98 12.96
N LEU A 76 -1.30 -4.94 12.22
CA LEU A 76 -2.06 -6.01 11.60
C LEU A 76 -2.78 -6.89 12.63
N LYS A 77 -2.15 -7.18 13.78
CA LYS A 77 -2.81 -7.92 14.88
C LYS A 77 -4.01 -7.15 15.44
N TYR A 78 -3.92 -5.82 15.58
CA TYR A 78 -5.07 -5.02 16.00
C TYR A 78 -6.19 -5.02 14.97
N ARG A 79 -5.86 -4.96 13.68
CA ARG A 79 -6.85 -5.10 12.61
C ARG A 79 -7.57 -6.44 12.70
N ASP A 80 -6.85 -7.54 12.92
CA ASP A 80 -7.45 -8.86 13.08
C ASP A 80 -8.39 -8.92 14.30
N ILE A 81 -8.03 -8.26 15.41
CA ILE A 81 -8.91 -8.11 16.58
C ILE A 81 -10.20 -7.36 16.23
N CYS A 82 -10.11 -6.28 15.42
CA CYS A 82 -11.29 -5.53 14.98
C CYS A 82 -12.24 -6.41 14.15
N VAL A 83 -11.67 -7.25 13.27
CA VAL A 83 -12.44 -8.17 12.43
C VAL A 83 -13.13 -9.24 13.27
N VAL A 84 -12.44 -9.81 14.26
CA VAL A 84 -13.04 -10.78 15.20
C VAL A 84 -14.17 -10.15 16.02
N GLU A 85 -14.07 -8.87 16.38
CA GLU A 85 -15.12 -8.14 17.10
C GLU A 85 -16.25 -7.63 16.17
N GLY A 86 -16.18 -7.90 14.86
CA GLY A 86 -17.29 -7.78 13.92
C GLY A 86 -17.26 -6.59 12.95
N ILE A 87 -16.15 -5.85 12.83
CA ILE A 87 -15.96 -4.86 11.76
C ILE A 87 -15.43 -5.55 10.49
N LEU A 88 -15.83 -5.09 9.30
CA LEU A 88 -15.30 -5.63 8.05
C LEU A 88 -13.87 -5.16 7.83
N GLU A 89 -13.01 -6.02 7.27
CA GLU A 89 -11.58 -5.71 7.10
C GLU A 89 -11.34 -4.41 6.31
N GLN A 90 -12.12 -4.16 5.26
CA GLN A 90 -12.02 -2.94 4.45
C GLN A 90 -12.43 -1.64 5.17
N ASP A 91 -13.08 -1.76 6.34
CA ASP A 91 -13.52 -0.63 7.15
C ASP A 91 -12.55 -0.30 8.29
N VAL A 92 -11.40 -1.00 8.34
CA VAL A 92 -10.31 -0.76 9.30
C VAL A 92 -9.06 -0.28 8.55
N ASP A 93 -8.81 1.02 8.62
CA ASP A 93 -7.61 1.63 8.07
C ASP A 93 -6.54 1.84 9.16
N ILE A 94 -5.29 2.04 8.74
CA ILE A 94 -4.14 2.30 9.61
C ILE A 94 -3.56 3.67 9.27
N SER A 95 -3.35 4.51 10.29
CA SER A 95 -2.65 5.78 10.20
C SER A 95 -1.43 5.73 11.12
N TYR A 96 -0.26 6.11 10.62
CA TYR A 96 0.98 6.07 11.38
C TYR A 96 1.76 7.38 11.25
N SER A 97 2.50 7.76 12.30
CA SER A 97 3.47 8.88 12.28
C SER A 97 4.78 8.45 12.94
N LEU A 98 5.88 9.06 12.48
CA LEU A 98 7.22 8.95 13.07
C LEU A 98 7.46 10.18 13.95
N ALA A 99 7.48 10.01 15.27
CA ALA A 99 7.70 11.13 16.18
C ALA A 99 8.53 10.76 17.41
N ASN A 100 9.37 11.68 17.84
CA ASN A 100 10.18 11.50 19.06
C ASN A 100 9.35 11.57 20.35
N ASN A 101 8.13 12.09 20.27
CA ASN A 101 7.19 12.17 21.38
C ASN A 101 5.80 11.68 20.91
N VAL A 102 5.28 10.67 21.61
CA VAL A 102 3.99 10.05 21.28
C VAL A 102 2.82 11.04 21.35
N GLY A 103 2.81 11.93 22.35
CA GLY A 103 1.76 12.94 22.48
C GLY A 103 1.77 13.95 21.34
N GLU A 104 2.95 14.39 20.91
CA GLU A 104 3.14 15.27 19.75
C GLU A 104 2.69 14.57 18.46
N GLY A 105 3.13 13.34 18.22
CA GLY A 105 2.74 12.58 17.04
C GLY A 105 1.23 12.29 16.98
N ILE A 106 0.56 12.08 18.13
CA ILE A 106 -0.90 11.95 18.16
C ILE A 106 -1.56 13.27 17.75
N VAL A 107 -1.06 14.41 18.24
CA VAL A 107 -1.62 15.73 17.89
C VAL A 107 -1.41 16.03 16.40
N GLU A 108 -0.22 15.73 15.86
CA GLU A 108 0.07 15.83 14.43
C GLU A 108 -0.93 15.01 13.60
N LEU A 109 -1.12 13.73 13.96
CA LEU A 109 -2.09 12.86 13.28
C LEU A 109 -3.53 13.40 13.38
N ILE A 110 -3.92 14.07 14.48
CA ILE A 110 -5.22 14.72 14.61
C ILE A 110 -5.39 15.84 13.58
N TYR A 111 -4.37 16.67 13.39
CA TYR A 111 -4.42 17.76 12.40
C TYR A 111 -4.39 17.23 10.97
N GLU A 112 -3.47 16.31 10.66
CA GLU A 112 -3.31 15.74 9.32
C GLU A 112 -4.57 15.02 8.82
N ASN A 113 -5.20 14.25 9.69
CA ASN A 113 -6.36 13.42 9.34
C ASN A 113 -7.70 14.10 9.69
N ASN A 114 -7.67 15.37 10.13
CA ASN A 114 -8.84 16.13 10.58
C ASN A 114 -9.74 15.32 11.55
N ILE A 115 -9.10 14.73 12.57
CA ILE A 115 -9.73 13.76 13.45
C ILE A 115 -10.76 14.45 14.35
N LYS A 116 -12.01 13.98 14.24
CA LYS A 116 -13.13 14.48 15.07
C LYS A 116 -13.44 13.59 16.27
N LYS A 117 -13.05 12.32 16.23
CA LYS A 117 -13.34 11.31 17.25
C LYS A 117 -12.09 10.49 17.54
N LEU A 118 -11.44 10.75 18.69
CA LEU A 118 -10.23 10.06 19.11
C LEU A 118 -10.43 9.30 20.42
N ILE A 119 -10.05 8.03 20.46
CA ILE A 119 -9.96 7.23 21.68
C ILE A 119 -8.50 6.93 21.96
N MET A 120 -8.08 7.13 23.20
CA MET A 120 -6.73 6.82 23.64
C MET A 120 -6.71 6.10 24.99
N GLY A 121 -5.71 5.24 25.17
CA GLY A 121 -5.48 4.50 26.41
C GLY A 121 -4.89 5.39 27.51
N ALA A 122 -5.25 5.09 28.76
CA ALA A 122 -4.78 5.81 29.95
C ALA A 122 -3.43 5.34 30.49
N ALA A 123 -2.68 4.51 29.77
CA ALA A 123 -1.51 3.87 30.32
C ALA A 123 -0.44 4.83 30.82
N ALA A 124 0.22 4.41 31.89
CA ALA A 124 1.20 5.17 32.64
C ALA A 124 2.46 5.48 31.80
N ASP A 125 3.05 6.65 32.06
CA ASP A 125 4.38 6.97 31.54
C ASP A 125 5.41 6.09 32.26
N SER A 126 6.36 5.50 31.53
CA SER A 126 7.38 4.56 32.04
C SER A 126 8.42 5.17 33.01
N HIS A 127 8.20 6.41 33.46
CA HIS A 127 9.05 7.08 34.45
C HIS A 127 8.20 7.83 35.50
N ASN A 128 8.07 7.18 36.67
CA ASN A 128 7.77 7.68 38.03
C ASN A 128 6.51 7.14 38.72
N SER A 129 6.81 6.40 39.80
CA SER A 129 6.24 6.37 41.16
C SER A 129 4.74 6.11 41.37
N GLU A 130 4.48 4.95 41.98
CA GLU A 130 3.51 4.49 43.01
C GLU A 130 2.34 5.36 43.52
N ASP A 131 2.09 6.57 43.04
CA ASP A 131 0.99 7.41 43.53
C ASP A 131 -0.15 7.51 42.50
N MET A 132 -1.09 6.55 42.58
CA MET A 132 -2.36 6.51 41.85
C MET A 132 -3.35 7.62 42.30
N VAL A 133 -3.03 8.90 42.10
CA VAL A 133 -3.96 10.01 42.47
C VAL A 133 -4.32 10.92 41.29
N ASN A 134 -3.61 10.89 40.17
CA ASN A 134 -4.07 11.54 38.93
C ASN A 134 -4.12 10.50 37.80
N ILE A 135 -5.33 10.21 37.30
CA ILE A 135 -5.60 9.19 36.28
C ILE A 135 -5.20 9.66 34.86
N THR A 136 -4.47 10.79 34.74
CA THR A 136 -4.07 11.39 33.46
C THR A 136 -2.56 11.28 33.26
N SER A 137 -2.14 10.56 32.20
CA SER A 137 -0.75 10.51 31.73
C SER A 137 -0.34 11.87 31.13
N ARG A 138 0.96 12.21 31.14
CA ARG A 138 1.46 13.43 30.46
C ARG A 138 1.08 13.45 28.98
N LYS A 139 0.97 12.28 28.34
CA LYS A 139 0.49 12.13 26.95
C LYS A 139 -0.95 12.61 26.82
N PHE A 140 -1.83 12.20 27.75
CA PHE A 140 -3.24 12.60 27.72
C PHE A 140 -3.40 14.11 27.93
N ASP A 141 -2.69 14.68 28.91
CA ASP A 141 -2.75 16.11 29.20
C ASP A 141 -2.24 16.93 28.00
N TYR A 142 -1.15 16.49 27.37
CA TYR A 142 -0.62 17.11 26.17
C TYR A 142 -1.63 17.07 25.02
N VAL A 143 -2.14 15.88 24.66
CA VAL A 143 -3.10 15.73 23.56
C VAL A 143 -4.37 16.54 23.82
N THR A 144 -4.92 16.51 25.04
CA THR A 144 -6.13 17.26 25.43
C THR A 144 -5.95 18.76 25.29
N LYS A 145 -4.76 19.28 25.64
CA LYS A 145 -4.40 20.69 25.59
C LYS A 145 -4.16 21.19 24.16
N HIS A 146 -3.54 20.38 23.31
CA HIS A 146 -3.03 20.81 22.00
C HIS A 146 -3.91 20.36 20.82
N ALA A 147 -4.78 19.36 21.00
CA ALA A 147 -5.72 18.95 19.96
C ALA A 147 -6.81 20.02 19.72
N PRO A 148 -7.27 20.20 18.46
CA PRO A 148 -8.30 21.18 18.12
C PRO A 148 -9.60 20.96 18.91
N HIS A 149 -10.31 22.04 19.23
CA HIS A 149 -11.52 21.98 20.05
C HIS A 149 -12.66 21.18 19.42
N CYS A 150 -12.67 21.01 18.10
CA CYS A 150 -13.66 20.17 17.40
C CYS A 150 -13.42 18.67 17.58
N CYS A 151 -12.25 18.25 18.04
CA CYS A 151 -11.94 16.84 18.26
C CYS A 151 -12.48 16.38 19.62
N LYS A 152 -13.44 15.44 19.60
CA LYS A 152 -13.90 14.76 20.81
C LYS A 152 -12.91 13.66 21.18
N ILE A 153 -12.47 13.65 22.44
CA ILE A 153 -11.44 12.71 22.92
C ILE A 153 -11.98 11.90 24.09
N TRP A 154 -11.86 10.57 24.01
CA TRP A 154 -12.17 9.64 25.10
C TRP A 154 -10.89 9.03 25.65
N LEU A 155 -10.75 9.07 26.97
CA LEU A 155 -9.69 8.40 27.71
C LEU A 155 -10.25 7.10 28.31
N VAL A 156 -9.69 5.96 27.93
CA VAL A 156 -10.12 4.65 28.40
C VAL A 156 -8.98 3.99 29.17
N GLY A 157 -9.27 3.41 30.32
CA GLY A 157 -8.31 2.62 31.08
C GLY A 157 -8.99 1.42 31.72
N ASN A 158 -8.30 0.28 31.67
CA ASN A 158 -8.83 -1.00 32.12
C ASN A 158 -10.22 -1.32 31.53
N GLY A 159 -10.44 -0.95 30.26
CA GLY A 159 -11.71 -1.18 29.55
C GLY A 159 -12.87 -0.29 29.99
N ASN A 160 -12.62 0.74 30.80
CA ASN A 160 -13.64 1.67 31.29
C ASN A 160 -13.32 3.10 30.84
N LEU A 161 -14.37 3.87 30.56
CA LEU A 161 -14.24 5.30 30.28
C LEU A 161 -13.82 6.03 31.55
N ILE A 162 -12.67 6.72 31.49
CA ILE A 162 -12.13 7.51 32.59
C ILE A 162 -12.51 8.98 32.43
N HIS A 163 -12.32 9.52 31.22
CA HIS A 163 -12.54 10.94 30.95
C HIS A 163 -13.00 11.16 29.51
N THR A 164 -13.74 12.24 29.27
CA THR A 164 -14.14 12.69 27.94
C THR A 164 -13.91 14.19 27.80
N ARG A 165 -13.12 14.58 26.81
CA ARG A 165 -13.04 15.97 26.34
C ARG A 165 -14.06 16.14 25.21
N GLU A 166 -15.12 16.88 25.48
CA GLU A 166 -16.15 17.15 24.47
C GLU A 166 -15.62 18.01 23.31
N GLY A 167 -15.98 17.61 22.09
CA GLY A 167 -15.69 18.38 20.88
C GLY A 167 -16.73 19.49 20.69
N ARG A 168 -16.28 20.72 20.42
CA ARG A 168 -17.14 21.85 20.05
C ARG A 168 -17.26 21.89 18.52
N PHE A 169 -18.40 21.44 18.02
CA PHE A 169 -18.73 21.50 16.60
C PHE A 169 -19.58 22.75 16.34
N ASP A 170 -19.02 23.75 15.68
CA ASP A 170 -19.84 24.85 15.17
C ASP A 170 -20.75 24.32 14.06
N ARG A 171 -22.06 24.64 14.14
CA ARG A 171 -23.10 24.15 13.19
C ARG A 171 -22.90 24.60 11.73
N ARG A 172 -21.82 25.33 11.44
CA ARG A 172 -21.30 25.62 10.11
C ARG A 172 -19.83 25.22 10.15
N GLY A 173 -19.45 24.16 9.44
CA GLY A 173 -18.10 23.59 9.45
C GLY A 173 -17.00 24.53 8.94
N SER A 174 -16.75 25.62 9.64
CA SER A 174 -15.64 26.54 9.43
C SER A 174 -14.79 26.55 10.70
N PRO A 175 -13.46 26.42 10.61
CA PRO A 175 -12.60 26.62 11.75
C PRO A 175 -12.54 28.12 12.02
N HIS A 176 -13.22 28.60 13.06
CA HIS A 176 -13.04 29.98 13.53
C HIS A 176 -12.26 29.99 14.85
N PRO A 177 -11.35 30.97 15.08
CA PRO A 177 -10.57 31.07 16.28
C PRO A 177 -11.38 31.81 17.36
N SER A 178 -11.28 31.25 18.57
CA SER A 178 -11.41 31.83 19.92
C SER A 178 -12.27 33.09 20.21
N SER A 179 -13.03 32.95 21.31
CA SER A 179 -13.52 33.98 22.26
C SER A 179 -14.71 34.84 21.75
N GLU A 180 -15.81 35.10 22.46
CA GLU A 180 -16.20 34.99 23.87
C GLU A 180 -17.72 35.27 23.99
N SER A 181 -18.35 34.81 25.09
CA SER A 181 -19.37 35.51 25.90
C SER A 181 -20.21 34.46 26.65
N LEU A 182 -20.14 34.28 27.97
CA LEU A 182 -20.37 35.29 29.01
C LEU A 182 -21.38 36.34 28.56
N THR A 183 -22.64 35.93 28.53
CA THR A 183 -23.80 36.82 28.54
C THR A 183 -23.68 37.81 29.70
N SER A 184 -23.22 39.04 29.43
CA SER A 184 -23.64 40.28 30.07
C SER A 184 -23.00 41.47 29.36
N LEU A 185 -23.70 42.03 28.37
CA LEU A 185 -24.01 43.46 28.26
C LEU A 185 -24.65 43.75 26.90
N GLN A 186 -25.71 44.54 26.96
CA GLN A 186 -26.59 44.91 25.87
C GLN A 186 -25.97 46.02 25.01
N GLY A 187 -26.24 45.95 23.71
CA GLY A 187 -26.29 47.12 22.82
C GLY A 187 -24.96 47.48 22.17
N LEU A 188 -24.89 47.32 20.85
CA LEU A 188 -24.92 48.43 19.89
C LEU A 188 -24.97 47.88 18.47
N ASP A 189 -25.94 48.39 17.72
CA ASP A 189 -26.17 48.18 16.29
C ASP A 189 -25.06 48.82 15.43
N SER A 190 -24.93 48.28 14.21
CA SER A 190 -24.40 48.93 12.98
C SER A 190 -22.88 49.24 12.88
N ALA A 191 -22.18 48.50 12.02
CA ALA A 191 -21.65 49.04 10.74
C ALA A 191 -20.84 47.99 9.94
N LEU A 192 -21.31 47.69 8.72
CA LEU A 192 -20.47 47.37 7.54
C LEU A 192 -19.67 48.67 7.21
N VAL A 193 -18.43 48.72 6.69
CA VAL A 193 -17.86 48.26 5.39
C VAL A 193 -16.29 48.43 5.41
N PRO A 194 -15.47 48.29 4.33
CA PRO A 194 -14.22 47.51 4.31
C PRO A 194 -12.91 48.30 4.05
N TYR A 195 -11.80 47.55 4.09
CA TYR A 195 -10.44 47.75 3.53
C TYR A 195 -10.17 48.99 2.64
N GLU A 196 -9.17 49.81 3.00
CA GLU A 196 -8.22 50.47 2.09
C GLU A 196 -6.99 51.07 2.84
N GLU A 197 -5.84 51.10 2.15
CA GLU A 197 -4.50 51.48 2.62
C GLU A 197 -4.36 52.95 3.04
N ALA A 198 -3.48 53.23 4.03
CA ALA A 198 -2.69 54.47 4.06
C ALA A 198 -1.46 54.41 4.98
N VAL A 199 -0.29 54.65 4.38
CA VAL A 199 0.98 54.99 5.03
C VAL A 199 0.98 56.49 5.39
N ARG A 200 1.16 56.83 6.67
CA ARG A 200 2.04 57.90 7.24
C ARG A 200 1.52 58.33 8.61
N GLY A 201 2.44 58.39 9.58
CA GLY A 201 2.13 58.56 10.98
C GLY A 201 1.87 59.99 11.45
N GLU A 202 1.46 60.08 12.71
CA GLU A 202 1.85 61.11 13.65
C GLU A 202 1.61 60.59 15.07
N HIS A 203 2.51 61.00 15.96
CA HIS A 203 2.49 60.73 17.38
C HIS A 203 1.23 61.29 18.02
N ASP A 204 0.54 60.49 18.84
CA ASP A 204 -0.05 61.02 20.06
C ASP A 204 -0.17 59.96 21.16
N ASN A 205 0.31 60.38 22.33
CA ASN A 205 0.38 59.65 23.59
C ASN A 205 -1.01 59.16 24.05
N VAL A 206 -1.22 57.85 24.08
CA VAL A 206 -2.17 57.22 24.99
C VAL A 206 -1.41 56.20 25.83
N SER A 207 -1.38 56.50 27.12
CA SER A 207 -0.90 55.70 28.25
C SER A 207 -0.73 54.20 27.99
N HIS A 208 0.51 53.73 28.14
CA HIS A 208 0.89 52.32 28.32
C HIS A 208 0.00 51.66 29.40
N ALA A 209 -0.99 50.88 28.96
CA ALA A 209 -1.34 49.66 29.66
C ALA A 209 -0.23 48.65 29.32
N LEU A 210 0.60 48.29 30.30
CA LEU A 210 1.57 47.21 30.16
C LEU A 210 0.78 45.92 29.88
N SER A 211 0.76 45.46 28.63
CA SER A 211 0.34 44.11 28.29
C SER A 211 1.29 43.13 28.97
N SER A 212 0.73 42.12 29.64
CA SER A 212 1.48 41.03 30.28
C SER A 212 2.42 40.37 29.26
N PRO A 213 3.61 39.88 29.66
CA PRO A 213 4.49 39.06 28.82
C PRO A 213 3.77 37.86 28.16
N GLU A 214 2.64 37.43 28.72
CA GLU A 214 1.79 36.34 28.22
C GLU A 214 1.04 36.71 26.92
N ASP A 215 0.66 37.99 26.72
CA ASP A 215 -0.13 38.43 25.56
C ASP A 215 0.70 38.60 24.28
N GLN A 216 2.00 38.92 24.41
CA GLN A 216 2.91 38.96 23.25
C GLN A 216 3.28 37.55 22.78
N SER A 217 3.31 36.59 23.71
CA SER A 217 3.51 35.17 23.42
C SER A 217 2.31 34.57 22.66
N ALA A 218 1.09 34.87 23.11
CA ALA A 218 -0.14 34.40 22.47
C ALA A 218 -0.29 34.86 21.01
N ARG A 219 0.03 36.13 20.71
CA ARG A 219 0.03 36.65 19.32
C ARG A 219 1.12 36.05 18.45
N GLY A 220 2.27 35.72 19.03
CA GLY A 220 3.34 35.00 18.34
C GLY A 220 2.91 33.59 17.95
N PHE A 221 2.25 32.86 18.87
CA PHE A 221 1.72 31.53 18.61
C PHE A 221 0.56 31.52 17.60
N GLU A 222 -0.31 32.52 17.63
CA GLU A 222 -1.40 32.65 16.65
C GLU A 222 -0.85 32.93 15.24
N THR A 223 0.18 33.79 15.12
CA THR A 223 0.85 34.04 13.84
C THR A 223 1.54 32.77 13.32
N MET A 224 2.25 32.06 14.20
CA MET A 224 2.87 30.76 13.88
C MET A 224 1.84 29.72 13.43
N TYR A 225 0.67 29.66 14.08
CA TYR A 225 -0.42 28.74 13.73
C TYR A 225 -0.95 28.98 12.31
N TYR A 226 -1.18 30.24 11.92
CA TYR A 226 -1.62 30.54 10.56
C TYR A 226 -0.52 30.34 9.51
N GLU A 227 0.74 30.63 9.85
CA GLU A 227 1.87 30.36 8.97
C GLU A 227 2.09 28.86 8.76
N GLU A 228 1.92 28.05 9.81
CA GLU A 228 2.01 26.60 9.78
C GLU A 228 0.80 25.98 9.05
N GLN A 229 -0.42 26.50 9.23
CA GLN A 229 -1.58 26.13 8.41
C GLN A 229 -1.36 26.45 6.94
N ARG A 230 -0.82 27.64 6.61
CA ARG A 230 -0.52 28.03 5.24
C ARG A 230 0.54 27.11 4.64
N ARG A 231 1.57 26.76 5.42
CA ARG A 231 2.60 25.80 5.03
C ARG A 231 2.03 24.39 4.87
N GLY A 232 1.10 23.96 5.72
CA GLY A 232 0.40 22.69 5.61
C GLY A 232 -0.48 22.61 4.36
N LEU A 233 -1.21 23.69 4.04
CA LEU A 233 -1.95 23.81 2.78
C LEU A 233 -1.02 23.78 1.57
N GLU A 234 0.14 24.45 1.63
CA GLU A 234 1.15 24.41 0.55
C GLU A 234 1.77 23.01 0.39
N ILE A 235 1.99 22.28 1.49
CA ILE A 235 2.49 20.89 1.46
C ILE A 235 1.41 19.96 0.89
N GLU A 236 0.16 20.11 1.32
CA GLU A 236 -0.96 19.31 0.84
C GLU A 236 -1.26 19.60 -0.63
N GLU A 237 -1.16 20.85 -1.07
CA GLU A 237 -1.27 21.21 -2.48
C GLU A 237 -0.14 20.60 -3.31
N ARG A 238 1.10 20.60 -2.79
CA ARG A 238 2.22 19.88 -3.42
C ARG A 238 2.00 18.38 -3.43
N ARG A 239 1.39 17.80 -2.38
CA ARG A 239 1.08 16.38 -2.28
C ARG A 239 -0.01 15.98 -3.28
N ILE A 240 -1.11 16.73 -3.34
CA ILE A 240 -2.19 16.55 -4.32
C ILE A 240 -1.62 16.65 -5.73
N LYS A 241 -0.80 17.68 -5.99
CA LYS A 241 -0.14 17.83 -7.28
C LYS A 241 0.79 16.67 -7.62
N ALA A 242 1.62 16.24 -6.68
CA ALA A 242 2.50 15.08 -6.87
C ALA A 242 1.70 13.78 -7.08
N GLU A 243 0.55 13.62 -6.42
CA GLU A 243 -0.35 12.49 -6.61
C GLU A 243 -1.04 12.55 -7.98
N GLU A 244 -1.43 13.73 -8.45
CA GLU A 244 -1.96 13.95 -9.80
C GLU A 244 -0.90 13.68 -10.87
N ASP A 245 0.32 14.18 -10.69
CA ASP A 245 1.46 13.94 -11.59
C ASP A 245 1.78 12.43 -11.64
N LEU A 246 1.83 11.76 -10.49
CA LEU A 246 2.03 10.32 -10.40
C LEU A 246 0.88 9.53 -11.06
N ARG A 247 -0.38 9.96 -10.88
CA ARG A 247 -1.54 9.36 -11.56
C ARG A 247 -1.45 9.52 -13.07
N ALA A 248 -1.04 10.69 -13.54
CA ALA A 248 -0.83 10.94 -14.97
C ALA A 248 0.30 10.06 -15.52
N GLU A 249 1.38 9.87 -14.77
CA GLU A 249 2.49 9.01 -15.16
C GLU A 249 2.11 7.52 -15.18
N ILE A 250 1.32 7.06 -14.20
CA ILE A 250 0.72 5.72 -14.20
C ILE A 250 -0.17 5.52 -15.44
N GLU A 251 -0.98 6.51 -15.79
CA GLU A 251 -1.86 6.41 -16.97
C GLU A 251 -1.05 6.42 -18.27
N ASN A 252 0.02 7.20 -18.34
CA ASN A 252 0.97 7.17 -19.46
C ASN A 252 1.65 5.80 -19.57
N MET A 253 2.12 5.24 -18.45
CA MET A 253 2.71 3.90 -18.41
C MET A 253 1.72 2.82 -18.83
N LYS A 254 0.44 2.91 -18.43
CA LYS A 254 -0.61 2.01 -18.91
C LYS A 254 -0.84 2.15 -20.42
N GLY A 255 -0.77 3.38 -20.94
CA GLY A 255 -0.82 3.65 -22.38
C GLY A 255 0.34 2.97 -23.12
N ILE A 256 1.57 3.16 -22.66
CA ILE A 256 2.77 2.52 -23.20
C ILE A 256 2.67 0.99 -23.09
N GLN A 257 2.22 0.47 -21.94
CA GLN A 257 2.03 -0.97 -21.75
C GLN A 257 1.01 -1.52 -22.74
N LYS A 258 -0.11 -0.83 -22.95
CA LYS A 258 -1.11 -1.22 -23.93
C LYS A 258 -0.57 -1.16 -25.36
N GLU A 259 0.21 -0.15 -25.69
CA GLU A 259 0.85 -0.01 -27.01
C GLU A 259 1.92 -1.09 -27.23
N LEU A 260 2.65 -1.48 -26.17
CA LEU A 260 3.60 -2.59 -26.17
C LEU A 260 2.89 -3.94 -26.26
N GLU A 261 1.75 -4.12 -25.59
CA GLU A 261 0.90 -5.31 -25.69
C GLU A 261 0.29 -5.44 -27.09
N GLU A 262 -0.16 -4.34 -27.69
CA GLU A 262 -0.64 -4.29 -29.07
C GLU A 262 0.51 -4.57 -30.05
N GLN A 263 1.72 -4.03 -29.82
CA GLN A 263 2.91 -4.36 -30.60
C GLN A 263 3.31 -5.83 -30.44
N LEU A 264 3.28 -6.40 -29.23
CA LEU A 264 3.57 -7.80 -28.98
C LEU A 264 2.52 -8.72 -29.65
N TYR A 265 1.27 -8.29 -29.69
CA TYR A 265 0.16 -8.97 -30.39
C TYR A 265 0.28 -8.87 -31.91
N ILE A 266 0.92 -7.84 -32.47
CA ILE A 266 1.15 -7.67 -33.91
C ILE A 266 2.46 -8.35 -34.36
N ASP A 267 3.54 -8.22 -33.59
CA ASP A 267 4.87 -8.74 -33.93
C ASP A 267 4.97 -10.25 -33.78
N CYS A 268 4.28 -10.87 -32.80
CA CYS A 268 4.31 -12.32 -32.66
C CYS A 268 3.72 -13.05 -33.89
N PRO A 269 2.54 -12.66 -34.44
CA PRO A 269 2.04 -13.17 -35.71
C PRO A 269 2.89 -12.75 -36.93
N ARG A 270 3.39 -11.50 -37.01
CA ARG A 270 4.20 -11.03 -38.15
C ARG A 270 5.55 -11.73 -38.25
N GLN A 271 6.24 -11.92 -37.13
CA GLN A 271 7.50 -12.65 -37.09
C GLN A 271 7.27 -14.12 -37.46
N PHE A 272 6.18 -14.73 -36.96
CA PHE A 272 5.79 -16.08 -37.34
C PHE A 272 5.45 -16.20 -38.84
N GLU A 273 4.70 -15.26 -39.42
CA GLU A 273 4.41 -15.21 -40.87
C GLU A 273 5.68 -14.98 -41.71
N MET A 274 6.59 -14.12 -41.27
CA MET A 274 7.91 -13.92 -41.93
C MET A 274 8.74 -15.19 -41.91
N PHE A 275 8.86 -15.84 -40.75
CA PHE A 275 9.60 -17.10 -40.61
C PHE A 275 8.95 -18.24 -41.42
N GLN A 276 7.62 -18.30 -41.49
CA GLN A 276 6.93 -19.25 -42.35
C GLN A 276 7.22 -18.98 -43.83
N LYS A 277 7.18 -17.72 -44.26
CA LYS A 277 7.45 -17.35 -45.65
C LYS A 277 8.89 -17.66 -46.07
N GLU A 278 9.88 -17.34 -45.23
CA GLU A 278 11.29 -17.71 -45.47
C GLU A 278 11.47 -19.23 -45.51
N ARG A 279 10.83 -19.97 -44.60
CA ARG A 279 10.84 -21.44 -44.59
C ARG A 279 10.21 -22.01 -45.86
N ASP A 280 9.09 -21.47 -46.31
CA ASP A 280 8.38 -21.94 -47.50
C ASP A 280 9.16 -21.60 -48.78
N GLU A 281 9.82 -20.44 -48.86
CA GLU A 281 10.74 -20.08 -49.95
C GLU A 281 11.99 -20.97 -49.96
N ALA A 282 12.58 -21.26 -48.78
CA ALA A 282 13.68 -22.20 -48.65
C ALA A 282 13.26 -23.62 -49.04
N MET A 283 12.06 -24.05 -48.67
CA MET A 283 11.49 -25.34 -49.06
C MET A 283 11.26 -25.40 -50.57
N LYS A 284 10.73 -24.33 -51.18
CA LYS A 284 10.53 -24.23 -52.63
C LYS A 284 11.85 -24.30 -53.39
N THR A 285 12.87 -23.62 -52.89
CA THR A 285 14.24 -23.67 -53.43
C THR A 285 14.85 -25.06 -53.28
N THR A 286 14.63 -25.71 -52.13
CA THR A 286 15.11 -27.08 -51.86
C THR A 286 14.43 -28.10 -52.77
N VAL A 287 13.11 -28.00 -52.96
CA VAL A 287 12.34 -28.84 -53.88
C VAL A 287 12.80 -28.64 -55.32
N GLU A 288 13.09 -27.40 -55.72
CA GLU A 288 13.58 -27.11 -57.07
C GLU A 288 15.02 -27.63 -57.27
N LEU A 289 15.91 -27.47 -56.29
CA LEU A 289 17.24 -28.11 -56.30
C LEU A 289 17.13 -29.64 -56.36
N LEU A 290 16.22 -30.25 -55.61
CA LEU A 290 15.99 -31.70 -55.66
C LEU A 290 15.44 -32.16 -57.02
N ARG A 291 14.65 -31.33 -57.71
CA ARG A 291 14.22 -31.59 -59.10
C ARG A 291 15.36 -31.48 -60.09
N LEU A 292 16.19 -30.45 -59.98
CA LEU A 292 17.38 -30.27 -60.83
C LEU A 292 18.42 -31.37 -60.61
N LEU A 293 18.52 -31.91 -59.40
CA LEU A 293 19.37 -33.06 -59.07
C LEU A 293 18.76 -34.41 -59.51
N ASN A 294 17.50 -34.45 -59.94
CA ASN A 294 16.78 -35.64 -60.42
C ASN A 294 16.61 -35.68 -61.96
N LEU A 295 17.27 -34.79 -62.68
CA LEU A 295 17.57 -34.93 -64.11
C LEU A 295 19.05 -35.34 -64.17
N ASP A 296 19.42 -36.59 -63.91
CA ASP A 296 19.57 -37.60 -64.96
C ASP A 296 19.63 -38.99 -64.34
N ASN A 297 18.52 -39.73 -64.33
CA ASN A 297 18.60 -41.18 -64.14
C ASN A 297 17.51 -41.91 -64.93
N SER A 298 17.63 -41.81 -66.24
CA SER A 298 17.21 -42.87 -67.15
C SER A 298 18.46 -43.43 -67.83
N GLU A 299 18.99 -44.53 -67.31
CA GLU A 299 19.25 -45.77 -68.08
C GLU A 299 20.12 -46.77 -67.27
N SER A 300 19.51 -47.91 -66.95
CA SER A 300 20.07 -49.28 -66.87
C SER A 300 21.56 -49.49 -66.50
N ALA A 301 21.81 -50.17 -65.37
CA ALA A 301 22.34 -51.55 -65.31
C ALA A 301 22.87 -51.93 -63.91
N SER A 302 22.45 -53.11 -63.43
CA SER A 302 23.13 -54.06 -62.53
C SER A 302 24.08 -53.54 -61.44
N HIS A 303 23.69 -53.72 -60.17
CA HIS A 303 24.38 -54.52 -59.13
C HIS A 303 23.80 -54.18 -57.74
N SER A 304 23.30 -55.19 -57.03
CA SER A 304 23.14 -55.17 -55.56
C SER A 304 24.47 -55.67 -54.93
N PRO A 305 24.79 -55.45 -53.63
CA PRO A 305 23.88 -55.04 -52.54
C PRO A 305 24.45 -53.99 -51.54
N SER A 306 23.58 -53.60 -50.61
CA SER A 306 23.91 -53.11 -49.24
C SER A 306 24.44 -51.67 -49.07
N SER A 307 23.51 -50.74 -48.83
CA SER A 307 23.55 -49.79 -47.71
C SER A 307 22.38 -48.81 -47.87
N SER A 308 21.30 -49.09 -47.17
CA SER A 308 20.19 -48.19 -46.94
C SER A 308 20.68 -46.85 -46.39
N PHE A 309 20.71 -45.81 -47.22
CA PHE A 309 20.49 -44.44 -46.76
C PHE A 309 19.00 -44.12 -46.95
N GLN A 310 18.17 -44.85 -46.19
CA GLN A 310 16.87 -44.34 -45.77
C GLN A 310 17.14 -43.03 -45.05
N ARG A 311 16.68 -41.92 -45.62
CA ARG A 311 16.66 -40.64 -44.93
C ARG A 311 15.59 -40.76 -43.85
N SER A 312 15.98 -41.21 -42.65
CA SER A 312 15.10 -41.26 -41.49
C SER A 312 14.72 -39.83 -41.12
N VAL A 313 13.52 -39.40 -41.50
CA VAL A 313 12.81 -38.39 -40.71
C VAL A 313 12.63 -39.06 -39.36
N SER A 314 13.37 -38.60 -38.35
CA SER A 314 13.25 -39.15 -37.01
C SER A 314 11.78 -39.02 -36.59
N ASN A 315 11.08 -40.14 -36.41
CA ASN A 315 9.70 -40.21 -35.90
C ASN A 315 9.63 -39.82 -34.40
N GLU A 316 10.68 -39.20 -33.87
CA GLU A 316 10.76 -38.82 -32.48
C GLU A 316 10.13 -37.44 -32.27
N PRO A 317 9.31 -37.28 -31.22
CA PRO A 317 8.73 -35.99 -30.89
C PRO A 317 9.82 -34.97 -30.59
N PRO A 318 9.69 -33.72 -31.08
CA PRO A 318 10.56 -32.64 -30.64
C PRO A 318 10.64 -32.56 -29.11
N PRO A 319 11.82 -32.35 -28.51
CA PRO A 319 11.99 -32.40 -27.05
C PRO A 319 11.07 -31.45 -26.27
N TYR A 320 10.70 -30.31 -26.85
CA TYR A 320 9.78 -29.34 -26.23
C TYR A 320 8.30 -29.79 -26.24
N PHE A 321 7.97 -30.91 -26.87
CA PHE A 321 6.67 -31.58 -26.73
C PHE A 321 6.63 -32.56 -25.57
N LEU A 322 7.79 -32.93 -25.01
CA LEU A 322 7.90 -33.88 -23.93
C LEU A 322 7.72 -33.20 -22.57
N CYS A 323 6.91 -33.80 -21.71
CA CYS A 323 6.74 -33.37 -20.34
C CYS A 323 8.02 -33.69 -19.55
N PRO A 324 8.58 -32.74 -18.77
CA PRO A 324 9.76 -33.03 -17.96
C PRO A 324 9.58 -34.10 -16.88
N ILE A 325 8.36 -34.28 -16.38
CA ILE A 325 8.05 -35.27 -15.34
C ILE A 325 7.86 -36.66 -15.97
N THR A 326 6.99 -36.77 -16.97
CA THR A 326 6.60 -38.07 -17.54
C THR A 326 7.51 -38.52 -18.67
N GLN A 327 8.29 -37.60 -19.26
CA GLN A 327 9.11 -37.82 -20.46
C GLN A 327 8.29 -38.29 -21.68
N GLU A 328 6.97 -38.07 -21.65
CA GLU A 328 6.04 -38.40 -22.73
C GLU A 328 5.51 -37.13 -23.40
N VAL A 329 4.97 -37.27 -24.61
CA VAL A 329 4.33 -36.16 -25.35
C VAL A 329 3.13 -35.63 -24.58
N MET A 330 3.12 -34.33 -24.28
CA MET A 330 2.06 -33.68 -23.51
C MET A 330 0.72 -33.68 -24.27
N ARG A 331 -0.34 -34.12 -23.61
CA ARG A 331 -1.73 -34.03 -24.09
C ARG A 331 -2.39 -32.74 -23.63
N GLU A 332 -2.17 -32.36 -22.37
CA GLU A 332 -2.68 -31.13 -21.76
C GLU A 332 -1.54 -30.29 -21.18
N PRO A 333 -0.71 -29.65 -22.04
CA PRO A 333 0.40 -28.85 -21.55
C PRO A 333 -0.08 -27.67 -20.70
N SER A 334 0.45 -27.53 -19.48
CA SER A 334 0.15 -26.45 -18.53
C SER A 334 1.43 -25.85 -17.94
N VAL A 335 1.44 -24.53 -17.82
CA VAL A 335 2.57 -23.73 -17.32
C VAL A 335 2.47 -23.55 -15.81
N ALA A 336 3.59 -23.77 -15.12
CA ALA A 336 3.74 -23.53 -13.68
C ALA A 336 4.31 -22.12 -13.39
N ALA A 337 4.40 -21.75 -12.10
CA ALA A 337 4.90 -20.43 -11.67
C ALA A 337 6.35 -20.12 -12.07
N ASP A 338 7.13 -21.16 -12.41
CA ASP A 338 8.52 -21.05 -12.85
C ASP A 338 8.66 -20.87 -14.37
N GLY A 339 7.55 -20.81 -15.11
CA GLY A 339 7.51 -20.66 -16.56
C GLY A 339 7.73 -21.95 -17.37
N HIS A 340 7.95 -23.09 -16.73
CA HIS A 340 8.07 -24.37 -17.42
C HIS A 340 6.70 -24.98 -17.71
N THR A 341 6.61 -25.76 -18.80
CA THR A 341 5.38 -26.44 -19.21
C THR A 341 5.46 -27.94 -18.93
N TYR A 342 4.39 -28.48 -18.38
CA TYR A 342 4.27 -29.87 -17.95
C TYR A 342 2.94 -30.47 -18.42
N GLU A 343 2.83 -31.80 -18.39
CA GLU A 343 1.53 -32.46 -18.44
C GLU A 343 0.71 -32.06 -17.22
N ALA A 344 -0.54 -31.62 -17.42
CA ALA A 344 -1.35 -31.02 -16.38
C ALA A 344 -1.63 -32.00 -15.24
N GLU A 345 -1.93 -33.27 -15.55
CA GLU A 345 -2.20 -34.30 -14.55
C GLU A 345 -0.96 -34.62 -13.71
N ALA A 346 0.19 -34.81 -14.37
CA ALA A 346 1.44 -35.13 -13.69
C ALA A 346 1.90 -34.02 -12.74
N LEU A 347 1.74 -32.75 -13.14
CA LEU A 347 2.09 -31.63 -12.28
C LEU A 347 1.09 -31.45 -11.13
N ARG A 348 -0.20 -31.71 -11.33
CA ARG A 348 -1.18 -31.71 -10.23
C ARG A 348 -0.85 -32.79 -9.21
N GLU A 349 -0.58 -34.00 -9.66
CA GLU A 349 -0.18 -35.11 -8.79
C GLU A 349 1.09 -34.79 -8.00
N TRP A 350 2.08 -34.16 -8.63
CA TRP A 350 3.29 -33.68 -7.94
C TRP A 350 2.96 -32.71 -6.79
N LEU A 351 2.10 -31.72 -7.05
CA LEU A 351 1.68 -30.75 -6.03
C LEU A 351 0.79 -31.39 -4.94
N ASP A 352 -0.06 -32.34 -5.31
CA ASP A 352 -0.99 -33.03 -4.40
C ASP A 352 -0.26 -33.99 -3.47
N ASN A 353 0.87 -34.55 -3.90
CA ASN A 353 1.79 -35.32 -3.06
C ASN A 353 2.59 -34.45 -2.05
N GLY A 354 2.27 -33.17 -1.95
CA GLY A 354 2.80 -32.26 -0.93
C GLY A 354 4.06 -31.51 -1.34
N HIS A 355 4.46 -31.58 -2.60
CA HIS A 355 5.63 -30.85 -3.10
C HIS A 355 5.24 -29.40 -3.43
N ASP A 356 6.05 -28.42 -3.00
CA ASP A 356 5.89 -27.00 -3.35
C ASP A 356 7.02 -26.47 -4.25
N THR A 357 7.78 -27.38 -4.88
CA THR A 357 8.93 -27.07 -5.74
C THR A 357 8.68 -27.38 -7.22
N SER A 358 9.45 -26.72 -8.08
CA SER A 358 9.52 -26.99 -9.52
C SER A 358 10.14 -28.36 -9.79
N PRO A 359 9.49 -29.25 -10.55
CA PRO A 359 10.08 -30.53 -10.97
C PRO A 359 11.33 -30.37 -11.86
N MET A 360 11.52 -29.21 -12.50
CA MET A 360 12.65 -28.95 -13.41
C MET A 360 13.87 -28.38 -12.66
N THR A 361 13.62 -27.43 -11.76
CA THR A 361 14.69 -26.64 -11.13
C THR A 361 14.89 -26.97 -9.66
N ASN A 362 13.95 -27.72 -9.06
CA ASN A 362 13.89 -28.00 -7.63
C ASN A 362 13.81 -26.74 -6.73
N LEU A 363 13.46 -25.59 -7.31
CA LEU A 363 13.23 -24.35 -6.58
C LEU A 363 11.77 -24.23 -6.16
N LYS A 364 11.51 -23.55 -5.04
CA LYS A 364 10.15 -23.32 -4.55
C LYS A 364 9.33 -22.50 -5.55
N LEU A 365 8.12 -22.97 -5.85
CA LEU A 365 7.19 -22.25 -6.73
C LEU A 365 6.59 -21.06 -5.99
N ALA A 366 6.49 -19.91 -6.66
CA ALA A 366 5.87 -18.71 -6.10
C ALA A 366 4.37 -18.91 -5.80
N HIS A 367 3.69 -19.73 -6.61
CA HIS A 367 2.29 -20.09 -6.42
C HIS A 367 1.98 -21.46 -7.06
N ARG A 368 0.83 -22.05 -6.68
CA ARG A 368 0.36 -23.36 -7.17
C ARG A 368 -0.61 -23.29 -8.35
N ASN A 369 -0.88 -22.09 -8.86
CA ASN A 369 -1.78 -21.90 -10.00
C ASN A 369 -1.15 -22.44 -11.30
N LEU A 370 -1.94 -23.18 -12.08
CA LEU A 370 -1.54 -23.74 -13.38
C LEU A 370 -2.26 -23.03 -14.52
N VAL A 371 -1.51 -22.60 -15.54
CA VAL A 371 -2.04 -21.90 -16.71
C VAL A 371 -2.00 -22.80 -17.95
N PRO A 372 -3.14 -23.15 -18.58
CA PRO A 372 -3.13 -23.98 -19.79
C PRO A 372 -2.33 -23.36 -20.95
N ASN A 373 -1.46 -24.14 -21.59
CA ASN A 373 -0.69 -23.72 -22.77
C ASN A 373 -1.40 -24.16 -24.07
N HIS A 374 -2.42 -23.39 -24.46
CA HIS A 374 -3.22 -23.71 -25.65
C HIS A 374 -2.43 -23.72 -26.98
N PRO A 375 -1.47 -22.80 -27.24
CA PRO A 375 -0.66 -22.84 -28.45
C PRO A 375 0.16 -24.13 -28.57
N LEU A 376 0.86 -24.54 -27.50
CA LEU A 376 1.65 -25.77 -27.51
C LEU A 376 0.77 -27.00 -27.70
N ARG A 377 -0.41 -27.01 -27.07
CA ARG A 377 -1.40 -28.09 -27.26
C ARG A 377 -1.83 -28.22 -28.72
N SER A 378 -2.04 -27.10 -29.42
CA SER A 378 -2.40 -27.11 -30.84
C SER A 378 -1.24 -27.63 -31.71
N ALA A 379 -0.01 -27.18 -31.46
CA ALA A 379 1.18 -27.62 -32.18
C ALA A 379 1.43 -29.13 -32.02
N ILE A 380 1.28 -29.67 -30.80
CA ILE A 380 1.41 -31.11 -30.54
C ILE A 380 0.34 -31.90 -31.31
N ARG A 381 -0.91 -31.43 -31.32
CA ARG A 381 -1.99 -32.10 -32.05
C ARG A 381 -1.76 -32.13 -33.56
N GLU A 382 -1.24 -31.04 -34.12
CA GLU A 382 -0.87 -30.97 -35.53
C GLU A 382 0.27 -31.95 -35.85
N TRP A 383 1.31 -31.98 -35.00
CA TRP A 383 2.42 -32.92 -35.14
C TRP A 383 1.96 -34.39 -35.09
N LEU A 384 1.08 -34.74 -34.13
CA LEU A 384 0.51 -36.08 -34.02
C LEU A 384 -0.28 -36.47 -35.28
N GLN A 385 -1.04 -35.55 -35.87
CA GLN A 385 -1.79 -35.81 -37.11
C GLN A 385 -0.87 -36.03 -38.32
N GLY A 386 0.29 -35.35 -38.36
CA GLY A 386 1.29 -35.52 -39.42
C GLY A 386 2.17 -36.77 -39.28
N HIS A 387 2.15 -37.43 -38.11
CA HIS A 387 2.97 -38.61 -37.78
C HIS A 387 2.11 -39.83 -37.34
N SER A 388 0.84 -39.86 -37.76
CA SER A 388 -0.11 -40.98 -37.52
C SER A 388 0.00 -42.10 -38.54
#